data_AF-A0A3D5Y9D0-F1
#
_entry.id   AF-A0A3D5Y9D0-F1
#
_cell.length_a   1.000
_cell.length_b   1.000
_cell.length_c   1.000
_cell.angle_alpha   90.00
_cell.angle_beta   90.00
_cell.angle_gamma   90.00
#
_symmetry.space_group_name_H-M   'P 1'
#
loop_
_entity.id
_entity.type
_entity.pdbx_description
1 polymer ?
#
loop_
_entity_poly.entity_id
_entity_poly.type
_entity_poly.pdbx_seq_one_letter_code
_entity_poly.pdbx_strand_id
1 'polypeptide(L)' 'MENLDTVVTVIGTIYGILLILTVFVRTKFTEAFRIDALFISNPSETTRLLNLVAGILVAGYSIYSLLEG' A
#
# COMPACT_ATOMS: atom_id res chain seq x y z
N MET A 1 -19.93 11.10 0.21
CA MET A 1 -18.53 11.48 0.54
C MET A 1 -18.23 12.91 0.11
N GLU A 2 -17.54 13.69 0.94
CA GLU A 2 -16.97 14.97 0.49
C GLU A 2 -15.88 14.71 -0.57
N ASN A 3 -15.60 15.68 -1.44
CA ASN A 3 -14.59 15.50 -2.51
C ASN A 3 -13.21 15.06 -1.98
N LEU A 4 -12.85 15.50 -0.77
CA LEU A 4 -11.60 15.12 -0.12
C LEU A 4 -11.56 13.65 0.26
N ASP A 5 -12.65 13.12 0.85
CA ASP A 5 -12.73 11.72 1.29
C ASP A 5 -12.57 10.77 0.10
N THR A 6 -13.25 11.06 -1.01
CA THR A 6 -13.14 10.27 -2.24
C THR A 6 -11.71 10.26 -2.76
N VAL A 7 -11.04 11.42 -2.79
CA VAL A 7 -9.64 11.53 -3.25
C VAL A 7 -8.70 10.72 -2.35
N VAL A 8 -8.83 10.86 -1.03
CA VAL A 8 -8.00 10.11 -0.07
C VAL A 8 -8.20 8.60 -0.23
N THR A 9 -9.45 8.18 -0.42
CA THR A 9 -9.79 6.75 -0.55
C THR A 9 -9.29 6.16 -1.87
N VAL A 10 -9.34 6.91 -2.97
CA VAL A 10 -8.75 6.51 -4.25
C VAL A 10 -7.23 6.39 -4.15
N ILE A 11 -6.56 7.37 -3.54
CA ILE A 11 -5.10 7.33 -3.32
C ILE A 11 -4.73 6.13 -2.43
N GLY A 12 -5.47 5.90 -1.35
CA GLY A 12 -5.30 4.75 -0.47
C GLY A 12 -5.39 3.44 -1.23
N THR A 13 -6.39 3.29 -2.11
CA THR A 13 -6.55 2.11 -2.95
C THR A 13 -5.33 1.89 -3.85
N ILE A 14 -4.88 2.93 -4.56
CA ILE A 14 -3.72 2.87 -5.46
C ILE A 14 -2.45 2.50 -4.66
N TYR A 15 -2.24 3.12 -3.51
CA TYR A 15 -1.07 2.86 -2.68
C TYR A 15 -1.08 1.44 -2.10
N GLY A 16 -2.25 0.94 -1.65
CA GLY A 16 -2.39 -0.44 -1.20
C GLY A 16 -2.04 -1.46 -2.29
N ILE A 17 -2.48 -1.22 -3.54
CA ILE A 17 -2.10 -2.05 -4.69
C ILE A 17 -0.59 -1.97 -4.96
N LEU A 18 0.00 -0.78 -4.89
CA LEU A 18 1.46 -0.62 -5.05
C LEU A 18 2.23 -1.40 -4.00
N LEU A 19 1.80 -1.37 -2.73
CA LEU A 19 2.40 -2.15 -1.65
C LEU A 19 2.35 -3.66 -1.92
N ILE A 20 1.23 -4.18 -2.42
CA ILE A 20 1.13 -5.58 -2.86
C ILE A 20 2.13 -5.86 -3.99
N LEU A 21 2.23 -4.97 -4.98
CA LEU A 21 3.15 -5.13 -6.10
C LEU A 21 4.62 -5.13 -5.69
N THR A 22 5.01 -4.42 -4.62
CA THR A 22 6.41 -4.39 -4.14
C THR A 22 6.96 -5.77 -3.77
N VAL A 23 6.08 -6.74 -3.51
CA VAL A 23 6.44 -8.12 -3.16
C VAL A 23 6.83 -8.91 -4.41
N PHE A 24 6.18 -8.63 -5.55
CA PHE A 24 6.36 -9.38 -6.79
C PHE A 24 7.33 -8.69 -7.76
N VAL A 25 7.36 -7.35 -7.76
CA VAL A 25 8.08 -6.54 -8.74
C VAL A 25 9.17 -5.73 -8.06
N ARG A 26 10.43 -5.94 -8.49
CA ARG A 26 11.61 -5.26 -7.96
C ARG A 26 12.09 -4.20 -8.92
N THR A 27 11.80 -2.94 -8.62
CA THR A 27 12.20 -1.78 -9.42
C THR A 27 12.57 -0.64 -8.49
N LYS A 28 13.36 0.32 -8.96
CA LYS A 28 13.66 1.54 -8.19
C LYS A 28 12.38 2.24 -7.69
N PHE A 29 11.31 2.16 -8.48
CA PHE A 29 10.01 2.70 -8.13
C PHE A 29 9.39 1.90 -6.97
N THR A 30 9.19 0.59 -7.12
CA THR A 30 8.56 -0.23 -6.06
C THR A 30 9.36 -0.24 -4.77
N GLU A 31 10.70 -0.17 -4.82
CA GLU A 31 11.54 -0.03 -3.63
C GLU A 31 11.32 1.29 -2.88
N ALA A 32 11.04 2.39 -3.59
CA ALA A 32 10.82 3.70 -2.97
C ALA A 32 9.49 3.80 -2.19
N PHE A 33 8.52 2.94 -2.51
CA PHE A 33 7.18 2.95 -1.88
C PHE A 33 7.02 1.93 -0.75
N ARG A 34 8.04 1.12 -0.49
CA ARG A 34 8.03 0.10 0.56
C ARG A 34 7.79 0.73 1.92
N ILE A 35 6.76 0.27 2.62
CA ILE A 35 6.45 0.71 3.98
C ILE A 35 7.42 0.12 5.00
N ASP A 36 7.90 -1.11 4.78
CA ASP A 36 8.85 -1.75 5.71
C ASP A 36 10.18 -0.99 5.78
N ALA A 37 10.61 -0.40 4.66
CA ALA A 37 11.81 0.42 4.58
C ALA A 37 11.75 1.72 5.40
N LEU A 38 10.55 2.16 5.81
CA LEU A 38 10.39 3.34 6.66
C LEU A 38 10.65 3.06 8.14
N PHE A 39 10.48 1.80 8.56
CA PHE A 39 10.53 1.41 9.97
C PHE A 39 11.69 0.48 10.31
N ILE A 40 12.23 -0.25 9.32
CA ILE A 40 13.26 -1.26 9.53
C ILE A 40 14.58 -0.78 8.93
N SER A 41 15.61 -0.72 9.76
CA SER A 41 16.99 -0.49 9.29
C SER A 41 17.49 -1.74 8.54
N ASN A 42 17.91 -1.55 7.28
CA ASN A 42 18.30 -2.61 6.34
C ASN A 42 17.16 -3.60 6.02
N PRO A 43 16.09 -3.12 5.34
CA PRO A 43 14.95 -3.95 4.97
C PRO A 43 15.40 -5.09 4.03
N SER A 44 14.91 -6.30 4.31
CA SER A 44 15.30 -7.54 3.62
C SER A 44 14.13 -8.14 2.83
N GLU A 45 14.35 -9.30 2.21
CA GLU A 45 13.27 -10.04 1.53
C GLU A 45 12.23 -10.57 2.51
N THR A 46 12.64 -10.96 3.72
CA THR A 46 11.72 -11.42 4.75
C THR A 46 10.79 -10.31 5.21
N THR A 47 11.29 -9.07 5.31
CA THR A 47 10.48 -7.92 5.73
C THR A 47 9.59 -7.39 4.61
N ARG A 48 9.90 -7.73 3.35
CA ARG A 48 9.10 -7.34 2.18
C ARG A 48 7.66 -7.86 2.27
N LEU A 49 7.44 -9.02 2.91
CA LEU A 49 6.11 -9.57 3.18
C LEU A 49 5.21 -8.64 3.99
N LEU A 50 5.78 -7.73 4.80
CA LEU A 50 5.00 -6.73 5.54
C LEU A 50 4.27 -5.78 4.59
N ASN A 51 4.84 -5.49 3.41
CA ASN A 51 4.15 -4.69 2.38
C ASN A 51 2.94 -5.41 1.81
N LEU A 52 2.97 -6.74 1.70
CA LEU A 52 1.80 -7.51 1.25
C LEU A 52 0.66 -7.35 2.24
N VAL A 53 0.93 -7.57 3.52
CA VAL A 53 -0.06 -7.47 4.59
C VAL A 53 -0.60 -6.05 4.68
N ALA A 54 0.28 -5.05 4.73
CA ALA A 54 -0.11 -3.64 4.76
C ALA A 54 -0.91 -3.25 3.50
N GLY A 55 -0.48 -3.69 2.32
CA GLY A 55 -1.16 -3.40 1.06
C GLY A 55 -2.57 -3.99 0.98
N ILE A 56 -2.76 -5.23 1.44
CA ILE A 56 -4.10 -5.86 1.52
C ILE A 56 -4.99 -5.08 2.48
N LEU A 57 -4.50 -4.69 3.66
CA LEU A 57 -5.28 -3.93 4.64
C LEU A 57 -5.67 -2.56 4.10
N VAL A 58 -4.72 -1.83 3.52
CA VAL A 58 -4.95 -0.48 2.98
C VAL A 58 -5.89 -0.52 1.77
N ALA A 59 -5.63 -1.40 0.79
CA ALA A 59 -6.48 -1.54 -0.39
C ALA A 59 -7.88 -2.05 0.00
N GLY A 60 -7.95 -3.07 0.86
CA GLY A 60 -9.21 -3.65 1.31
C GLY A 60 -10.09 -2.63 2.03
N TYR A 61 -9.51 -1.89 2.98
CA TYR A 61 -10.24 -0.82 3.68
C TYR A 61 -10.70 0.29 2.74
N SER A 62 -9.82 0.72 1.83
CA SER A 62 -10.14 1.81 0.89
C SER A 62 -11.23 1.40 -0.10
N ILE A 63 -11.17 0.18 -0.64
CA ILE A 63 -12.20 -0.36 -1.53
C ILE A 63 -13.53 -0.49 -0.78
N TYR A 64 -13.51 -1.03 0.44
CA TYR A 64 -14.71 -1.13 1.27
C TYR A 64 -15.34 0.25 1.52
N SER A 65 -14.51 1.24 1.86
CA SER A 65 -14.96 2.61 2.10
C SER A 65 -15.57 3.27 0.85
N LEU A 66 -15.08 2.95 -0.35
CA LEU A 66 -15.69 3.42 -1.62
C LEU A 66 -17.02 2.75 -1.93
N LEU A 67 -17.24 1.53 -1.44
CA LEU A 67 -18.46 0.76 -1.71
C LEU A 67 -19.59 1.10 -0.72
N GLU A 68 -19.25 1.44 0.52
CA GLU A 68 -20.23 1.82 1.55
C GLU A 68 -20.42 3.34 1.73
N GLY A 69 -19.50 4.17 1.23
CA GLY A 69 -19.56 5.64 1.33
C GLY A 69 -20.32 6.34 0.21
#